data_AF-A0A509E7T9-F1
#
_entry.id   AF-A0A509E7T9-F1
#
_cell.length_a   1.000
_cell.length_b   1.000
_cell.length_c   1.000
_cell.angle_alpha   90.00
_cell.angle_beta   90.00
_cell.angle_gamma   90.00
#
_symmetry.space_group_name_H-M   'P 1'
#
loop_
_entity.id
_entity.type
_entity.pdbx_description
1 polymer ?
#
loop_
_entity_poly.entity_id
_entity_poly.type
_entity_poly.pdbx_seq_one_letter_code
_entity_poly.pdbx_strand_id
1 'polypeptide(L)' 'MCLLPGSWISVDDLLNGLPIVSANDAAVPLAVALAGTEEAFVARLNAAAWRLGMSMTHDENVWDDPGPSHHATASDLL' A
#
# COMPACT_ATOMS: atom_id res chain seq x y z
N MET A 1 -2.97 -13.21 -1.92
CA MET A 1 -4.31 -13.70 -1.51
C MET A 1 -5.20 -13.65 -2.75
N CYS A 2 -5.27 -14.73 -3.54
CA CYS A 2 -5.82 -14.71 -4.91
C CYS A 2 -7.30 -14.27 -4.98
N LEU A 3 -7.55 -12.96 -4.90
CA LEU A 3 -8.87 -12.36 -4.98
C LEU A 3 -9.38 -12.50 -6.41
N LEU A 4 -10.54 -13.14 -6.55
CA LEU A 4 -11.20 -13.29 -7.84
C LEU A 4 -12.01 -12.03 -8.14
N PRO A 5 -12.03 -11.53 -9.38
CA PRO A 5 -12.92 -10.46 -9.78
C PRO A 5 -14.38 -10.77 -9.39
N GLY A 6 -15.04 -9.86 -8.68
CA GLY A 6 -16.41 -10.04 -8.20
C GLY A 6 -16.57 -10.78 -6.86
N SER A 7 -15.46 -11.17 -6.21
CA SER A 7 -15.51 -11.68 -4.84
C SER A 7 -15.69 -10.54 -3.82
N TRP A 8 -16.38 -10.85 -2.71
CA TRP A 8 -16.60 -9.93 -1.60
C TRP A 8 -15.76 -10.37 -0.42
N ILE A 9 -15.02 -9.44 0.16
CA ILE A 9 -14.22 -9.64 1.35
C ILE A 9 -14.40 -8.44 2.28
N SER A 10 -14.41 -8.66 3.59
CA SER A 10 -14.56 -7.56 4.54
C SER A 10 -13.26 -6.74 4.62
N VAL A 11 -13.39 -5.45 4.96
CA VAL A 11 -12.23 -4.59 5.22
C VAL A 11 -11.39 -5.13 6.38
N ASP A 12 -12.04 -5.73 7.38
CA ASP A 12 -11.38 -6.33 8.55
C ASP A 12 -10.51 -7.53 8.14
N ASP A 13 -11.03 -8.42 7.29
CA ASP A 13 -10.26 -9.56 6.76
C ASP A 13 -9.10 -9.11 5.87
N LEU A 14 -9.29 -8.03 5.09
CA LEU A 14 -8.22 -7.45 4.28
C LEU A 14 -7.10 -6.87 5.15
N LEU A 15 -7.45 -6.11 6.19
CA LEU A 15 -6.47 -5.50 7.11
C LEU A 15 -5.73 -6.55 7.94
N ASN A 16 -6.41 -7.62 8.36
CA ASN A 16 -5.77 -8.73 9.08
C ASN A 16 -4.92 -9.60 8.15
N GLY A 17 -5.31 -9.76 6.88
CA GLY A 17 -4.58 -10.59 5.90
C GLY A 17 -3.35 -9.90 5.31
N LEU A 18 -3.40 -8.59 5.09
CA LEU A 18 -2.32 -7.80 4.47
C LEU A 18 -0.94 -8.02 5.11
N PRO A 19 -0.78 -7.91 6.45
CA PRO A 19 0.50 -8.13 7.11
C PRO A 19 0.96 -9.59 7.10
N ILE A 20 0.04 -10.55 6.97
CA ILE A 20 0.31 -11.99 7.15
C ILE A 20 0.77 -12.64 5.85
N VAL A 21 0.16 -12.26 4.72
CA VAL A 21 0.39 -12.92 3.44
C VAL A 21 0.99 -12.00 2.37
N SER A 22 1.37 -10.77 2.72
CA SER A 22 1.85 -9.74 1.77
C SER A 22 0.99 -9.72 0.51
N ALA A 23 -0.33 -9.65 0.72
CA ALA A 23 -1.32 -9.83 -0.35
C ALA A 23 -1.35 -8.59 -1.25
N ASN A 24 -0.37 -8.48 -2.14
CA ASN A 24 -0.26 -7.41 -3.14
C ASN A 24 -1.53 -7.32 -4.00
N ASP A 25 -2.14 -8.47 -4.29
CA ASP A 25 -3.43 -8.63 -4.99
C ASP A 25 -4.64 -8.06 -4.23
N ALA A 26 -4.54 -7.89 -2.92
CA ALA A 26 -5.54 -7.28 -2.06
C ALA A 26 -5.26 -5.81 -1.73
N ALA A 27 -4.01 -5.39 -1.84
CA ALA A 27 -3.55 -4.05 -1.53
C ALA A 27 -4.17 -3.00 -2.48
N VAL A 28 -4.12 -3.23 -3.78
CA VAL A 28 -4.65 -2.28 -4.80
C VAL A 28 -6.18 -2.09 -4.69
N PRO A 29 -7.03 -3.15 -4.64
CA PRO A 29 -8.47 -2.97 -4.47
C PRO A 29 -8.84 -2.24 -3.17
N LEU A 30 -8.13 -2.52 -2.06
CA LEU A 30 -8.35 -1.83 -0.80
C LEU A 30 -7.96 -0.34 -0.88
N ALA A 31 -6.81 -0.03 -1.49
CA ALA A 31 -6.36 1.33 -1.70
C ALA A 31 -7.35 2.15 -2.53
N VAL A 32 -7.85 1.58 -3.63
CA VAL A 32 -8.89 2.18 -4.46
C VAL A 32 -10.18 2.36 -3.67
N ALA A 33 -10.60 1.37 -2.86
CA ALA A 33 -11.78 1.50 -2.02
C ALA A 33 -11.67 2.63 -0.97
N LEU A 34 -10.46 2.92 -0.47
CA LEU A 34 -10.20 3.94 0.56
C LEU A 34 -9.94 5.35 0.00
N ALA A 35 -9.37 5.46 -1.20
CA ALA A 35 -8.92 6.73 -1.78
C ALA A 35 -9.57 7.09 -3.13
N GLY A 36 -10.35 6.18 -3.71
CA GLY A 36 -11.01 6.34 -5.01
C GLY A 36 -10.15 5.92 -6.20
N THR A 37 -8.85 6.22 -6.17
CA THR A 37 -7.86 5.73 -7.15
C THR A 37 -6.58 5.28 -6.46
N GLU A 38 -5.76 4.52 -7.18
CA GLU A 38 -4.46 4.07 -6.68
C GLU A 38 -3.51 5.25 -6.44
N GLU A 39 -3.45 6.21 -7.37
CA GLU A 39 -2.60 7.38 -7.28
C GLU A 39 -2.96 8.26 -6.08
N ALA A 40 -4.26 8.41 -5.81
CA ALA A 40 -4.74 9.13 -4.64
C ALA A 40 -4.33 8.44 -3.32
N PHE A 41 -4.24 7.11 -3.32
CA PHE A 41 -3.75 6.36 -2.17
C PHE A 41 -2.24 6.51 -2.00
N VAL A 42 -1.47 6.38 -3.09
CA VAL A 42 0.00 6.59 -3.08
C VAL A 42 0.36 8.00 -2.58
N ALA A 43 -0.39 9.02 -2.97
CA ALA A 43 -0.21 10.37 -2.44
C ALA A 43 -0.44 10.46 -0.92
N ARG A 44 -1.42 9.71 -0.39
CA ARG A 44 -1.66 9.63 1.07
C ARG A 44 -0.56 8.84 1.77
N LEU A 45 -0.05 7.79 1.14
CA LEU A 45 1.04 6.96 1.66
C LEU A 45 2.31 7.80 1.84
N ASN A 46 2.72 8.52 0.80
CA ASN A 46 3.87 9.44 0.87
C ASN A 46 3.66 10.59 1.86
N ALA A 47 2.44 11.12 1.96
CA ALA A 47 2.12 12.12 2.98
C ALA A 47 2.21 11.57 4.41
N ALA A 48 1.88 10.29 4.62
CA ALA A 48 2.04 9.62 5.90
C ALA A 48 3.52 9.37 6.21
N ALA A 49 4.30 8.87 5.25
CA ALA A 49 5.76 8.71 5.37
C ALA A 49 6.43 10.02 5.81
N TRP A 50 6.08 11.13 5.16
CA TRP A 50 6.60 12.45 5.52
C TRP A 50 6.22 12.87 6.96
N ARG A 51 4.97 12.61 7.38
CA ARG A 51 4.51 12.89 8.75
C ARG A 51 5.20 12.04 9.81
N LEU A 52 5.64 10.83 9.45
CA LEU A 52 6.37 9.90 10.31
C LEU A 52 7.88 10.20 10.35
N GLY A 53 8.35 11.18 9.57
CA GLY A 53 9.78 11.52 9.49
C GLY A 53 10.57 10.63 8.53
N MET A 54 9.89 9.78 7.76
CA MET A 54 10.47 8.90 6.73
C MET A 54 10.81 9.70 5.46
N SER A 55 11.67 10.70 5.61
CA SER A 55 11.92 11.73 4.59
C SER A 55 12.72 11.22 3.37
N MET A 56 13.28 10.02 3.46
CA MET A 56 14.06 9.37 2.40
C MET A 56 13.30 8.18 1.78
N THR A 57 11.99 8.07 2.07
CA THR A 57 11.10 7.04 1.55
C THR A 57 10.10 7.67 0.59
N HIS A 58 9.88 7.00 -0.54
CA HIS A 58 8.94 7.39 -1.59
C HIS A 58 8.38 6.13 -2.26
N ASP A 59 7.07 6.00 -2.20
CA ASP A 59 6.31 4.91 -2.80
C ASP A 59 5.73 5.34 -4.16
N GLU A 60 5.81 4.47 -5.16
CA GLU A 60 5.18 4.70 -6.48
C GLU A 60 3.86 3.96 -6.67
N ASN A 61 3.65 2.87 -5.92
CA ASN A 61 2.50 2.01 -6.01
C ASN A 61 2.17 1.45 -4.63
N VAL A 62 1.05 0.73 -4.53
CA VAL A 62 0.54 0.23 -3.24
C VAL A 62 1.27 -1.04 -2.79
N TRP A 63 2.03 -1.67 -3.67
CA TRP A 63 2.54 -3.03 -3.47
C TRP A 63 4.02 -3.16 -3.89
N ASP A 64 4.85 -2.20 -3.47
CA ASP A 64 6.32 -2.22 -3.50
C ASP A 64 6.98 -2.72 -4.81
N ASP A 65 6.27 -2.66 -5.94
CA ASP A 65 6.80 -3.09 -7.24
C ASP A 65 7.90 -2.10 -7.64
N PRO A 66 9.10 -2.56 -8.07
CA PRO A 66 10.25 -1.67 -8.23
C PRO A 66 10.05 -0.71 -9.41
N GLY A 67 9.53 0.46 -9.08
CA GLY A 67 9.50 1.65 -9.92
C GLY A 67 10.83 2.41 -9.90
N PRO A 68 11.12 3.24 -10.91
CA PRO A 68 12.41 3.93 -11.05
C PRO A 68 12.75 4.91 -9.91
N SER A 69 11.75 5.42 -9.18
CA SER A 69 11.88 6.31 -8.02
C SER A 69 11.32 5.71 -6.73
N HIS A 70 10.93 4.43 -6.75
CA HIS A 70 10.52 3.70 -5.55
C HIS A 70 11.73 3.44 -4.65
N HIS A 71 11.69 3.92 -3.40
CA HIS A 71 12.79 3.71 -2.45
C HIS A 71 12.33 3.79 -0.99
N ALA A 72 13.05 3.09 -0.13
CA ALA A 72 12.97 3.21 1.32
C ALA A 72 14.38 3.06 1.91
N THR A 73 14.61 3.62 3.09
CA THR A 73 15.89 3.47 3.79
C THR A 73 15.71 2.65 5.06
N ALA A 74 16.74 1.90 5.46
CA ALA A 74 16.71 1.18 6.74
C ALA A 74 16.48 2.13 7.93
N SER A 75 16.95 3.37 7.85
CA SER A 75 16.73 4.36 8.90
C SER A 75 15.29 4.83 9.01
N ASP A 76 14.54 4.83 7.90
CA ASP A 76 13.14 5.25 7.89
C ASP A 76 12.20 4.11 8.33
N LEU A 77 12.64 2.86 8.20
CA LEU A 77 11.84 1.65 8.51
C LEU A 77 12.00 1.15 9.96
N LEU A 78 12.91 1.72 10.75
CA LEU A 78 13.23 1.32 12.13
C LEU A 78 12.63 2.27 13.16
#